data_AF-A0A1G0ZHA7-F1
#
_entry.id   AF-A0A1G0ZHA7-F1
#
_cell.length_a   1.000
_cell.length_b   1.000
_cell.length_c   1.000
_cell.angle_alpha   90.00
_cell.angle_beta   90.00
_cell.angle_gamma   90.00
#
_symmetry.space_group_name_H-M   'P 1'
#
loop_
_entity.id
_entity.type
_entity.pdbx_description
1 polymer ?
#
loop_
_entity_poly.entity_id
_entity_poly.type
_entity_poly.pdbx_seq_one_letter_code
_entity_poly.pdbx_strand_id
1 'polypeptide(L)'
;MSLKCRIIRFTLIELLVVIAIIAILVALLLPAITQAKKMAMSIQCLNNQHQVSLALIQYNEDYSGWIPSQYVYKVINHQMAWGVLIAKVTNRFGGPDAGVYLENGSSMFCPSQNPAVAFEWNDIPNVNTTYATYGILSPGSSGSWNGSPWTSWTFTETVKGSYDRWINSARCPKPEKFAMLADTVQNSGNRNQYCFFEPGNSYSHINVHTRHNNGANFAFFDGHCENVKETDLKSELAIRYYCKQKYIEVVLP
;
A
#
# COMPACT_ATOMS: atom_id res chain seq x y z
N MET A 1 -65.92 13.45 21.37
CA MET A 1 -64.78 14.39 21.32
C MET A 1 -64.24 14.36 19.89
N SER A 2 -64.60 15.33 19.05
CA SER A 2 -64.32 15.31 17.61
C SER A 2 -62.97 15.99 17.34
N LEU A 3 -61.97 15.21 16.90
CA LEU A 3 -60.66 15.69 16.48
C LEU A 3 -60.78 16.32 15.08
N LYS A 4 -60.79 17.65 15.01
CA LYS A 4 -60.68 18.39 13.74
C LYS A 4 -59.25 18.23 13.19
N CYS A 5 -59.11 17.42 12.15
CA CYS A 5 -57.86 17.32 11.38
C CYS A 5 -57.71 18.57 10.49
N ARG A 6 -56.73 19.42 10.80
CA ARG A 6 -56.43 20.65 10.05
C ARG A 6 -55.56 20.29 8.85
N ILE A 7 -56.14 20.23 7.67
CA ILE A 7 -55.40 20.01 6.42
C ILE A 7 -54.61 21.28 6.11
N ILE A 8 -53.29 21.21 6.23
CA ILE A 8 -52.37 22.26 5.77
C ILE A 8 -52.30 22.14 4.25
N ARG A 9 -52.82 23.13 3.52
CA ARG A 9 -52.73 23.17 2.06
C ARG A 9 -51.31 23.54 1.66
N PHE A 10 -50.53 22.56 1.23
CA PHE A 10 -49.18 22.76 0.71
C PHE A 10 -49.27 23.19 -0.76
N THR A 11 -48.61 24.29 -1.11
CA THR A 11 -48.61 24.84 -2.47
C THR A 11 -47.42 24.30 -3.28
N LEU A 12 -47.58 24.21 -4.61
CA LEU A 12 -46.49 23.81 -5.51
C LEU A 12 -45.27 24.73 -5.39
N ILE A 13 -45.47 26.02 -5.09
CA ILE A 13 -44.38 26.99 -4.93
C ILE A 13 -43.57 26.74 -3.65
N GLU A 14 -44.23 26.38 -2.54
CA GLU A 14 -43.55 26.00 -1.30
C GLU A 14 -42.66 24.77 -1.51
N LEU A 15 -43.14 23.76 -2.25
CA LEU A 15 -42.32 22.60 -2.61
C LEU A 15 -41.11 23.01 -3.46
N LEU A 16 -41.33 23.88 -4.44
CA LEU A 16 -40.32 24.27 -5.41
C LEU A 16 -39.18 25.10 -4.78
N VAL A 17 -39.51 25.98 -3.83
CA VAL A 17 -38.50 26.73 -3.08
C VAL A 17 -37.67 25.81 -2.20
N VAL A 18 -38.27 24.81 -1.55
CA VAL A 18 -37.56 23.86 -0.69
C VAL A 18 -36.56 23.01 -1.49
N ILE A 19 -36.98 22.46 -2.63
CA ILE A 19 -36.06 21.68 -3.48
C ILE A 19 -34.93 22.56 -4.05
N ALA A 20 -35.21 23.83 -4.36
CA ALA A 20 -34.19 24.77 -4.83
C ALA A 20 -33.13 25.04 -3.75
N ILE A 21 -33.54 25.23 -2.50
CA ILE A 21 -32.62 25.41 -1.37
C ILE A 21 -31.78 24.13 -1.16
N ILE A 22 -32.42 22.95 -1.16
CA ILE A 22 -31.70 21.67 -1.02
C ILE A 22 -30.68 21.48 -2.15
N ALA A 23 -31.04 21.81 -3.40
CA ALA A 23 -30.14 21.70 -4.54
C ALA A 23 -28.89 22.59 -4.39
N ILE A 24 -29.05 23.83 -3.93
CA ILE A 24 -27.92 24.74 -3.66
C ILE A 24 -27.03 24.19 -2.55
N LEU A 25 -27.61 23.71 -1.45
CA LEU A 25 -26.84 23.13 -0.35
C LEU A 25 -26.06 21.89 -0.80
N VAL A 26 -26.68 20.97 -1.54
CA VAL A 26 -26.00 19.77 -2.06
C VAL A 26 -24.89 20.14 -3.05
N ALA A 27 -25.11 21.14 -3.92
CA ALA A 27 -24.11 21.60 -4.86
C ALA A 27 -22.83 22.13 -4.17
N LEU A 28 -22.98 22.80 -3.02
CA LEU A 28 -21.85 23.28 -2.22
C LEU A 28 -21.18 22.16 -1.40
N LEU A 29 -21.95 21.14 -0.97
CA LEU A 29 -21.44 20.04 -0.16
C LEU A 29 -20.72 18.96 -0.98
N LEU A 30 -21.13 18.74 -2.23
CA LEU A 30 -20.60 17.65 -3.05
C LEU A 30 -19.06 17.71 -3.24
N PRO A 31 -18.44 18.86 -3.59
CA PRO A 31 -16.99 18.96 -3.71
C PRO A 31 -16.29 18.65 -2.37
N ALA A 32 -16.79 19.21 -1.27
CA ALA A 32 -16.22 19.01 0.06
C ALA A 32 -16.26 17.55 0.50
N ILE A 33 -17.38 16.84 0.27
CA ILE A 33 -17.52 15.42 0.59
C ILE A 33 -16.54 14.57 -0.22
N THR A 34 -16.37 14.86 -1.51
CA THR A 34 -15.42 14.10 -2.35
C THR A 34 -13.97 14.27 -1.88
N GLN A 35 -13.60 15.48 -1.44
CA GLN A 35 -12.28 15.74 -0.87
C GLN A 35 -12.09 15.04 0.48
N ALA A 36 -13.10 15.10 1.36
CA ALA A 36 -13.08 14.42 2.65
C ALA A 36 -12.93 12.90 2.49
N LYS A 37 -13.63 12.29 1.51
CA LYS A 37 -13.50 10.86 1.19
C LYS A 37 -12.07 10.51 0.74
N LYS A 38 -11.44 11.33 -0.11
CA LYS A 38 -10.05 11.12 -0.54
C LYS A 38 -9.06 11.20 0.63
N MET A 39 -9.27 12.15 1.55
CA MET A 39 -8.45 12.25 2.77
C MET A 39 -8.64 11.03 3.68
N ALA A 40 -9.88 10.58 3.88
CA ALA A 40 -10.17 9.38 4.67
C ALA A 40 -9.51 8.12 4.07
N MET A 41 -9.57 7.94 2.74
CA MET A 41 -8.89 6.85 2.05
C MET A 41 -7.36 6.93 2.19
N SER A 42 -6.79 8.13 2.18
CA SER A 42 -5.37 8.36 2.42
C SER A 42 -4.93 7.93 3.82
N ILE A 43 -5.69 8.36 4.84
CA ILE A 43 -5.46 7.99 6.25
C ILE A 43 -5.61 6.46 6.43
N GLN A 44 -6.64 5.86 5.83
CA GLN A 44 -6.85 4.42 5.88
C GLN A 44 -5.69 3.66 5.21
N CYS A 45 -5.20 4.11 4.06
CA CYS A 45 -4.03 3.51 3.40
C CYS A 45 -2.77 3.58 4.27
N LEU A 46 -2.53 4.71 4.93
CA LEU A 46 -1.40 4.86 5.84
C LEU A 46 -1.51 3.92 7.06
N ASN A 47 -2.71 3.81 7.63
CA ASN A 47 -2.97 2.88 8.74
C ASN A 47 -2.84 1.41 8.32
N ASN A 48 -3.27 1.07 7.10
CA ASN A 48 -3.08 -0.25 6.51
C ASN A 48 -1.58 -0.58 6.40
N GLN A 49 -0.77 0.31 5.83
CA GLN A 49 0.69 0.12 5.77
C GLN A 49 1.33 0.00 7.15
N HIS A 50 0.86 0.75 8.14
CA HIS A 50 1.32 0.64 9.52
C HIS A 50 1.04 -0.76 10.10
N GLN A 51 -0.17 -1.32 9.89
CA GLN A 51 -0.49 -2.69 10.32
C GLN A 51 0.42 -3.74 9.63
N VAL A 52 0.67 -3.58 8.33
CA VAL A 52 1.58 -4.47 7.59
C VAL A 52 3.01 -4.33 8.09
N SER A 53 3.45 -3.11 8.39
CA SER A 53 4.78 -2.82 8.95
C SER A 53 4.97 -3.50 10.30
N LEU A 54 3.99 -3.36 11.20
CA LEU A 54 4.01 -4.04 12.50
C LEU A 54 4.06 -5.56 12.36
N ALA A 55 3.31 -6.14 11.41
CA ALA A 55 3.36 -7.56 11.14
C ALA A 55 4.74 -8.02 10.64
N LEU A 56 5.41 -7.23 9.80
CA LEU A 56 6.78 -7.50 9.36
C LEU A 56 7.80 -7.36 10.49
N ILE A 57 7.61 -6.40 11.40
CA ILE A 57 8.46 -6.22 12.58
C ILE A 57 8.27 -7.39 13.56
N GLN A 58 7.06 -7.87 13.75
CA GLN A 58 6.82 -9.05 14.58
C GLN A 58 7.45 -10.31 13.96
N TYR A 59 7.32 -10.50 12.64
CA TYR A 59 8.03 -11.56 11.92
C TYR A 59 9.56 -11.41 12.10
N ASN A 60 10.05 -10.18 12.01
CA ASN A 60 11.46 -9.88 12.17
C ASN A 60 12.02 -10.35 13.52
N GLU A 61 11.29 -10.11 14.61
CA GLU A 61 11.65 -10.53 15.96
C GLU A 61 11.72 -12.05 16.08
N ASP A 62 10.74 -12.77 15.52
CA ASP A 62 10.68 -14.23 15.54
C ASP A 62 11.80 -14.90 14.71
N TYR A 63 12.20 -14.28 13.60
CA TYR A 63 13.17 -14.84 12.64
C TYR A 63 14.55 -14.16 12.68
N SER A 64 15.05 -13.84 13.87
CA SER A 64 16.43 -13.35 14.10
C SER A 64 16.80 -12.10 13.31
N GLY A 65 15.85 -11.17 13.18
CA GLY A 65 16.06 -9.89 12.54
C GLY A 65 15.94 -9.93 11.02
N TRP A 66 15.49 -11.03 10.41
CA TRP A 66 15.35 -11.16 8.96
C TRP A 66 13.91 -10.97 8.49
N ILE A 67 13.73 -10.17 7.45
CA ILE A 67 12.49 -10.09 6.67
C ILE A 67 12.74 -10.50 5.20
N PRO A 68 11.77 -11.13 4.56
CA PRO A 68 11.85 -11.47 3.14
C PRO A 68 11.45 -10.27 2.27
N SER A 69 12.13 -10.10 1.14
CA SER A 69 12.09 -8.83 0.38
C SER A 69 11.48 -8.93 -1.02
N GLN A 70 11.77 -9.99 -1.77
CA GLN A 70 11.44 -10.05 -3.21
C GLN A 70 10.70 -11.31 -3.63
N TYR A 71 10.81 -12.43 -2.89
CA TYR A 71 10.43 -13.69 -3.51
C TYR A 71 8.93 -13.95 -3.50
N VAL A 72 8.55 -14.56 -4.61
CA VAL A 72 7.22 -14.94 -4.94
C VAL A 72 7.23 -16.46 -4.99
N TYR A 73 6.80 -17.13 -3.92
CA TYR A 73 6.85 -18.59 -3.84
C TYR A 73 6.01 -19.19 -4.97
N LYS A 74 6.62 -20.04 -5.81
CA LYS A 74 5.94 -20.66 -6.93
C LYS A 74 5.19 -21.90 -6.46
N VAL A 75 3.90 -21.79 -6.17
CA VAL A 75 3.04 -22.94 -5.89
C VAL A 75 2.51 -23.47 -7.22
N ILE A 76 3.01 -24.60 -7.72
CA ILE A 76 2.56 -25.37 -8.92
C ILE A 76 2.29 -24.53 -10.20
N ASN A 77 1.34 -23.59 -10.19
CA ASN A 77 0.97 -22.66 -11.26
C ASN A 77 0.91 -21.15 -10.88
N HIS A 78 1.14 -20.76 -9.62
CA HIS A 78 0.91 -19.40 -9.11
C HIS A 78 2.08 -18.83 -8.32
N GLN A 79 2.03 -17.52 -8.14
CA GLN A 79 3.09 -16.68 -7.60
C GLN A 79 2.61 -16.07 -6.27
N MET A 80 3.28 -16.42 -5.15
CA MET A 80 2.94 -15.98 -3.79
C MET A 80 3.90 -14.95 -3.19
N ALA A 81 3.52 -13.67 -3.14
CA ALA A 81 4.31 -12.62 -2.52
C ALA A 81 4.38 -12.76 -1.00
N TRP A 82 5.55 -12.51 -0.42
CA TRP A 82 5.76 -12.55 1.03
C TRP A 82 4.84 -11.64 1.84
N GLY A 83 4.48 -10.47 1.32
CA GLY A 83 3.52 -9.60 1.98
C GLY A 83 2.16 -10.28 2.24
N VAL A 84 1.75 -11.22 1.38
CA VAL A 84 0.52 -11.98 1.59
C VAL A 84 0.72 -13.16 2.55
N LEU A 85 1.93 -13.72 2.64
CA LEU A 85 2.25 -14.85 3.51
C LEU A 85 2.29 -14.49 5.00
N ILE A 86 2.55 -13.22 5.34
CA ILE A 86 2.46 -12.74 6.73
C ILE A 86 1.01 -12.56 7.21
N ALA A 87 0.05 -12.50 6.29
CA ALA A 87 -1.36 -12.35 6.59
C ALA A 87 -2.05 -13.69 6.82
N LYS A 88 -3.15 -13.66 7.57
CA LYS A 88 -4.06 -14.79 7.76
C LYS A 88 -4.77 -15.13 6.46
N VAL A 89 -4.06 -15.84 5.59
CA VAL A 89 -4.62 -16.54 4.46
C VAL A 89 -5.29 -17.79 4.99
N THR A 90 -6.59 -17.93 4.76
CA THR A 90 -7.40 -19.08 5.17
C THR A 90 -6.63 -20.43 5.11
N ASN A 91 -6.21 -20.93 6.29
CA ASN A 91 -5.81 -22.29 6.67
C ASN A 91 -4.98 -23.18 5.72
N ARG A 92 -4.14 -22.68 4.79
CA ARG A 92 -3.35 -23.60 3.94
C ARG A 92 -1.87 -23.33 3.69
N PHE A 93 -1.32 -22.14 3.90
CA PHE A 93 0.05 -21.86 3.44
C PHE A 93 0.96 -21.08 4.39
N GLY A 94 0.48 -20.73 5.58
CA GLY A 94 1.37 -20.68 6.72
C GLY A 94 1.72 -22.14 7.06
N GLY A 95 2.98 -22.52 6.99
CA GLY A 95 3.40 -23.79 7.61
C GLY A 95 2.99 -23.80 9.09
N PRO A 96 3.05 -24.95 9.78
CA PRO A 96 2.75 -25.04 11.21
C PRO A 96 3.49 -23.99 12.07
N ASP A 97 4.59 -23.45 11.55
CA ASP A 97 5.50 -22.51 12.19
C ASP A 97 5.36 -21.05 11.73
N ALA A 98 4.54 -20.74 10.71
CA ALA A 98 4.30 -19.36 10.30
C ALA A 98 3.24 -18.75 11.22
N GLY A 99 3.67 -17.97 12.21
CA GLY A 99 2.78 -17.17 13.03
C GLY A 99 1.82 -16.37 12.16
N VAL A 100 0.57 -16.24 12.57
CA VAL A 100 -0.35 -15.31 11.93
C VAL A 100 0.02 -13.90 12.40
N TYR A 101 0.77 -13.15 11.59
CA TYR A 101 1.26 -11.81 11.95
C TYR A 101 0.25 -10.70 11.62
N LEU A 102 -0.57 -10.90 10.59
CA LEU A 102 -1.62 -9.95 10.22
C LEU A 102 -2.98 -10.67 10.15
N GLU A 103 -3.88 -10.35 11.07
CA GLU A 103 -5.21 -11.01 11.13
C GLU A 103 -6.10 -10.65 9.94
N ASN A 104 -6.04 -9.41 9.47
CA ASN A 104 -6.89 -8.89 8.41
C ASN A 104 -6.09 -8.68 7.11
N GLY A 105 -6.24 -9.62 6.17
CA GLY A 105 -5.59 -9.51 4.86
C GLY A 105 -6.06 -8.30 4.04
N SER A 106 -7.28 -7.77 4.25
CA SER A 106 -7.74 -6.57 3.52
C SER A 106 -6.86 -5.34 3.78
N SER A 107 -6.09 -5.32 4.87
CA SER A 107 -5.10 -4.28 5.16
C SER A 107 -3.87 -4.32 4.24
N MET A 108 -3.71 -5.34 3.39
CA MET A 108 -2.62 -5.41 2.41
C MET A 108 -2.83 -4.49 1.19
N PHE A 109 -4.02 -3.90 1.07
CA PHE A 109 -4.43 -3.15 -0.11
C PHE A 109 -4.68 -1.68 0.17
N CYS A 110 -4.35 -0.88 -0.85
CA CYS A 110 -4.70 0.52 -0.88
C CYS A 110 -6.20 0.68 -1.25
N PRO A 111 -7.02 1.36 -0.40
CA PRO A 111 -8.44 1.61 -0.70
C PRO A 111 -8.67 2.54 -1.91
N SER A 112 -7.62 3.21 -2.38
CA SER A 112 -7.64 4.03 -3.60
C SER A 112 -7.08 3.31 -4.84
N GLN A 113 -6.86 2.00 -4.79
CA GLN A 113 -6.49 1.22 -5.97
C GLN A 113 -7.63 1.19 -7.00
N ASN A 114 -7.27 1.35 -8.28
CA ASN A 114 -8.18 1.30 -9.41
C ASN A 114 -7.58 0.40 -10.52
N PRO A 115 -8.27 -0.68 -10.95
CA PRO A 115 -9.55 -1.15 -10.43
C PRO A 115 -9.43 -1.55 -8.95
N ALA A 116 -10.51 -1.34 -8.19
CA ALA A 116 -10.58 -1.84 -6.84
C ALA A 116 -10.58 -3.37 -6.93
N VAL A 117 -9.45 -4.00 -6.64
CA VAL A 117 -9.36 -5.46 -6.66
C VAL A 117 -9.97 -5.94 -5.36
N ALA A 118 -11.19 -6.49 -5.43
CA ALA A 118 -11.71 -7.32 -4.36
C ALA A 118 -10.87 -8.59 -4.34
N PHE A 119 -9.79 -8.60 -3.56
CA PHE A 119 -9.01 -9.81 -3.35
C PHE A 119 -9.80 -10.70 -2.39
N GLU A 120 -10.46 -11.71 -2.95
CA GLU A 120 -11.14 -12.73 -2.16
C GLU A 120 -10.08 -13.70 -1.61
N TRP A 121 -9.81 -13.62 -0.31
CA TRP A 121 -8.83 -14.42 0.43
C TRP A 121 -9.14 -15.92 0.47
N ASN A 122 -10.15 -16.39 -0.27
CA ASN A 122 -10.62 -17.77 -0.27
C ASN A 122 -9.97 -18.63 -1.38
N ASP A 123 -9.35 -18.01 -2.41
CA ASP A 123 -8.81 -18.71 -3.60
C ASP A 123 -7.28 -18.69 -3.71
N ILE A 124 -6.58 -18.50 -2.59
CA ILE A 124 -5.13 -18.21 -2.58
C ILE A 124 -4.21 -19.29 -3.20
N PRO A 125 -4.53 -20.61 -3.27
CA PRO A 125 -3.72 -21.52 -4.07
C PRO A 125 -3.71 -21.19 -5.58
N ASN A 126 -4.68 -20.41 -6.08
CA ASN A 126 -4.97 -20.21 -7.50
C ASN A 126 -4.81 -18.75 -7.98
N VAL A 127 -4.33 -17.83 -7.14
CA VAL A 127 -4.24 -16.40 -7.48
C VAL A 127 -2.80 -15.91 -7.45
N ASN A 128 -2.39 -15.14 -8.48
CA ASN A 128 -1.11 -14.45 -8.47
C ASN A 128 -1.18 -13.24 -7.51
N THR A 129 -0.48 -13.35 -6.37
CA THR A 129 -0.51 -12.35 -5.29
C THR A 129 0.60 -11.30 -5.42
N THR A 130 1.41 -11.35 -6.48
CA THR A 130 2.36 -10.28 -6.84
C THR A 130 1.66 -8.91 -6.95
N TYR A 131 0.36 -8.91 -7.27
CA TYR A 131 -0.44 -7.70 -7.43
C TYR A 131 -1.34 -7.37 -6.23
N ALA A 132 -1.15 -8.08 -5.11
CA ALA A 132 -2.10 -8.17 -4.00
C ALA A 132 -1.56 -7.59 -2.67
N THR A 133 -0.53 -6.74 -2.72
CA THR A 133 0.15 -6.23 -1.54
C THR A 133 0.87 -4.92 -1.85
N TYR A 134 1.15 -4.13 -0.81
CA TYR A 134 2.17 -3.08 -0.84
C TYR A 134 3.54 -3.63 -1.24
N GLY A 135 4.38 -2.77 -1.80
CA GLY A 135 5.72 -3.13 -2.19
C GLY A 135 6.64 -3.24 -0.99
N ILE A 136 7.20 -4.42 -0.75
CA ILE A 136 8.34 -4.59 0.17
C ILE A 136 9.62 -4.16 -0.54
N LEU A 137 10.55 -3.57 0.19
CA LEU A 137 11.85 -3.21 -0.34
C LEU A 137 12.53 -4.43 -1.00
N SER A 138 12.93 -4.29 -2.26
CA SER A 138 13.79 -5.25 -2.96
C SER A 138 15.14 -4.60 -3.24
N PRO A 139 16.18 -4.89 -2.46
CA PRO A 139 17.50 -4.31 -2.68
C PRO A 139 18.21 -5.06 -3.80
N GLY A 140 18.83 -4.38 -4.78
CA GLY A 140 19.64 -5.04 -5.81
C GLY A 140 20.78 -5.92 -5.25
N SER A 141 21.38 -6.77 -6.10
CA SER A 141 22.54 -7.61 -5.72
C SER A 141 23.78 -6.80 -5.35
N SER A 142 23.86 -5.55 -5.80
CA SER A 142 24.86 -4.56 -5.41
C SER A 142 24.28 -3.16 -5.64
N GLY A 143 24.62 -2.20 -4.79
CA GLY A 143 24.16 -0.82 -4.93
C GLY A 143 24.35 0.00 -3.68
N SER A 144 23.78 1.21 -3.67
CA SER A 144 23.71 2.10 -2.50
C SER A 144 22.38 2.83 -2.51
N TRP A 145 21.82 3.10 -1.33
CA TRP A 145 20.63 3.95 -1.12
C TRP A 145 20.97 4.90 0.01
N ASN A 146 20.75 6.20 -0.23
CA ASN A 146 21.06 7.25 0.73
C ASN A 146 22.52 7.19 1.22
N GLY A 147 23.44 6.84 0.31
CA GLY A 147 24.87 6.70 0.60
C GLY A 147 25.25 5.42 1.37
N SER A 148 24.29 4.60 1.78
CA SER A 148 24.54 3.33 2.47
C SER A 148 24.54 2.17 1.46
N PRO A 149 25.64 1.41 1.34
CA PRO A 149 25.71 0.32 0.38
C PRO A 149 24.79 -0.86 0.77
N TRP A 150 24.10 -1.43 -0.23
CA TRP A 150 23.38 -2.72 -0.13
C TRP A 150 24.35 -3.81 -0.54
N THR A 151 25.10 -4.32 0.42
CA THR A 151 25.99 -5.46 0.21
C THR A 151 25.63 -6.54 1.19
N SER A 152 26.01 -7.78 0.89
CA SER A 152 25.74 -8.93 1.75
C SER A 152 26.24 -8.75 3.21
N TRP A 153 27.20 -7.85 3.40
CA TRP A 153 27.82 -7.54 4.69
C TRP A 153 27.11 -6.42 5.46
N THR A 154 26.26 -5.60 4.81
CA THR A 154 25.61 -4.48 5.46
C THR A 154 24.32 -4.92 6.11
N PHE A 155 23.29 -5.30 5.35
CA PHE A 155 22.03 -5.79 5.93
C PHE A 155 21.14 -6.51 4.93
N THR A 156 21.68 -6.99 3.81
CA THR A 156 20.93 -7.84 2.87
C THR A 156 21.62 -9.18 2.73
N GLU A 157 20.87 -10.22 2.38
CA GLU A 157 21.44 -11.51 2.03
C GLU A 157 20.72 -12.06 0.80
N THR A 158 21.50 -12.57 -0.15
CA THR A 158 20.95 -13.22 -1.36
C THR A 158 21.22 -14.70 -1.24
N VAL A 159 20.17 -15.50 -1.31
CA VAL A 159 20.33 -16.96 -1.28
C VAL A 159 21.00 -17.40 -2.59
N LYS A 160 22.14 -18.08 -2.48
CA LYS A 160 22.92 -18.51 -3.64
C LYS A 160 22.07 -19.38 -4.58
N GLY A 161 21.94 -18.93 -5.84
CA GLY A 161 21.15 -19.62 -6.86
C GLY A 161 19.64 -19.33 -6.83
N SER A 162 19.19 -18.39 -6.01
CA SER A 162 17.81 -17.90 -5.98
C SER A 162 17.75 -16.38 -6.22
N TYR A 163 16.55 -15.91 -6.59
CA TYR A 163 16.19 -14.48 -6.54
C TYR A 163 15.71 -14.06 -5.14
N ASP A 164 15.73 -14.97 -4.16
CA ASP A 164 15.43 -14.66 -2.76
C ASP A 164 16.42 -13.66 -2.19
N ARG A 165 15.88 -12.51 -1.80
CA ARG A 165 16.60 -11.48 -1.06
C ARG A 165 15.96 -11.32 0.31
N TRP A 166 16.82 -11.30 1.31
CA TRP A 166 16.47 -11.13 2.71
C TRP A 166 17.08 -9.83 3.20
N ILE A 167 16.37 -9.13 4.07
CA ILE A 167 16.83 -7.89 4.69
C ILE A 167 16.91 -8.12 6.19
N ASN A 168 18.04 -7.78 6.79
CA ASN A 168 18.19 -7.81 8.23
C ASN A 168 17.93 -6.41 8.81
N SER A 169 16.75 -6.17 9.37
CA SER A 169 16.40 -4.84 9.93
C SER A 169 17.33 -4.43 11.07
N ALA A 170 17.80 -5.39 11.88
CA ALA A 170 18.68 -5.13 13.02
C ALA A 170 20.07 -4.63 12.60
N ARG A 171 20.46 -4.88 11.34
CA ARG A 171 21.69 -4.35 10.76
C ARG A 171 21.47 -3.07 9.94
N CYS A 172 20.24 -2.56 9.86
CA CYS A 172 19.94 -1.33 9.14
C CYS A 172 20.61 -0.13 9.84
N PRO A 173 21.45 0.65 9.16
CA PRO A 173 22.23 1.70 9.82
C PRO A 173 21.40 2.91 10.26
N LYS A 174 20.24 3.16 9.62
CA LYS A 174 19.33 4.28 9.91
C LYS A 174 17.87 3.87 9.71
N PRO A 175 17.29 3.05 10.60
CA PRO A 175 15.96 2.47 10.42
C PRO A 175 14.87 3.51 10.08
N GLU A 176 15.00 4.73 10.59
CA GLU A 176 14.10 5.86 10.38
C GLU A 176 14.23 6.53 8.99
N LYS A 177 15.25 6.17 8.20
CA LYS A 177 15.47 6.73 6.84
C LYS A 177 15.34 5.71 5.72
N PHE A 178 15.20 4.43 6.07
CA PHE A 178 15.03 3.37 5.11
C PHE A 178 13.58 2.92 5.10
N ALA A 179 12.89 3.16 3.99
CA ALA A 179 11.54 2.63 3.81
C ALA A 179 11.59 1.11 3.58
N MET A 180 10.84 0.40 4.39
CA MET A 180 10.58 -1.04 4.29
C MET A 180 9.42 -1.34 3.33
N LEU A 181 8.36 -0.51 3.38
CA LEU A 181 7.18 -0.62 2.52
C LEU A 181 6.96 0.66 1.72
N ALA A 182 6.41 0.51 0.52
CA ALA A 182 5.94 1.62 -0.30
C ALA A 182 4.57 1.31 -0.92
N ASP A 183 3.75 2.36 -1.12
CA ASP A 183 2.63 2.28 -2.04
C ASP A 183 3.16 2.18 -3.47
N THR A 184 2.99 1.03 -4.10
CA THR A 184 3.49 0.73 -5.45
C THR A 184 2.35 0.55 -6.43
N VAL A 185 2.68 0.69 -7.70
CA VAL A 185 1.77 0.41 -8.80
C VAL A 185 2.51 -0.13 -10.00
N GLN A 186 1.87 -1.07 -10.68
CA GLN A 186 2.28 -1.49 -12.00
C GLN A 186 2.01 -0.35 -12.98
N ASN A 187 3.03 0.06 -13.73
CA ASN A 187 2.90 1.12 -14.72
C ASN A 187 2.48 0.63 -16.10
N SER A 188 2.50 -0.69 -16.31
CA SER A 188 1.98 -1.35 -17.49
C SER A 188 0.75 -2.21 -17.13
N GLY A 189 -0.05 -2.58 -18.12
CA GLY A 189 -1.17 -3.52 -17.91
C GLY A 189 -2.29 -2.97 -17.02
N ASN A 190 -2.70 -3.77 -16.03
CA ASN A 190 -3.91 -3.54 -15.21
C ASN A 190 -3.74 -2.51 -14.09
N ARG A 191 -2.55 -1.90 -13.95
CA ARG A 191 -2.30 -0.82 -12.98
C ARG A 191 -2.60 -1.18 -11.53
N ASN A 192 -2.37 -2.44 -11.18
CA ASN A 192 -2.54 -2.96 -9.83
C ASN A 192 -1.39 -2.55 -8.90
N GLN A 193 -1.55 -2.72 -7.59
CA GLN A 193 -0.41 -2.70 -6.66
C GLN A 193 0.63 -3.76 -7.02
N TYR A 194 1.84 -3.65 -6.48
CA TYR A 194 2.93 -4.57 -6.80
C TYR A 194 3.78 -4.91 -5.57
N CYS A 195 4.15 -6.18 -5.39
CA CYS A 195 4.70 -6.69 -4.14
C CYS A 195 6.11 -6.25 -3.77
N PHE A 196 6.82 -5.54 -4.63
CA PHE A 196 8.11 -4.96 -4.28
C PHE A 196 8.35 -3.58 -4.91
N PHE A 197 9.33 -2.84 -4.39
CA PHE A 197 9.92 -1.67 -5.03
C PHE A 197 11.43 -1.65 -4.87
N GLU A 198 12.15 -1.00 -5.81
CA GLU A 198 13.57 -0.69 -5.64
C GLU A 198 13.78 0.84 -5.74
N PRO A 199 14.38 1.50 -4.73
CA PRO A 199 14.49 2.95 -4.69
C PRO A 199 15.27 3.58 -5.86
N GLY A 200 16.42 2.99 -6.19
CA GLY A 200 17.35 3.52 -7.18
C GLY A 200 17.16 3.00 -8.60
N ASN A 201 16.28 2.02 -8.80
CA ASN A 201 16.09 1.32 -10.05
C ASN A 201 14.60 1.02 -10.23
N SER A 202 13.95 1.52 -11.27
CA SER A 202 12.63 0.99 -11.62
C SER A 202 12.81 -0.18 -12.57
N TYR A 203 12.10 -1.26 -12.29
CA TYR A 203 11.62 -2.07 -13.40
C TYR A 203 10.70 -1.18 -14.23
N SER A 204 10.85 -1.17 -15.55
CA SER A 204 10.11 -0.31 -16.50
C SER A 204 8.58 -0.34 -16.39
N HIS A 205 8.04 -1.17 -15.49
CA HIS A 205 6.64 -1.42 -15.27
C HIS A 205 6.23 -1.40 -13.79
N ILE A 206 7.08 -0.99 -12.84
CA ILE A 206 6.75 -0.94 -11.40
C ILE A 206 7.31 0.34 -10.79
N ASN A 207 6.45 1.15 -10.18
CA ASN A 207 6.82 2.43 -9.60
C ASN A 207 6.12 2.68 -8.26
N VAL A 208 6.73 3.52 -7.42
CA VAL A 208 6.05 4.10 -6.26
C VAL A 208 4.88 4.97 -6.76
N HIS A 209 3.71 4.88 -6.13
CA HIS A 209 2.51 5.58 -6.55
C HIS A 209 2.17 6.75 -5.62
N THR A 210 2.16 7.97 -6.15
CA THR A 210 1.83 9.19 -5.42
C THR A 210 0.33 9.48 -5.42
N ARG A 211 -0.50 8.47 -5.12
CA ARG A 211 -1.96 8.57 -5.20
C ARG A 211 -2.61 9.28 -4.02
N HIS A 212 -1.85 9.61 -2.99
CA HIS A 212 -2.35 10.16 -1.73
C HIS A 212 -1.74 11.52 -1.43
N ASN A 213 -2.56 12.57 -1.41
CA ASN A 213 -2.16 13.92 -0.99
C ASN A 213 -0.88 14.46 -1.70
N ASN A 214 -0.72 14.21 -3.01
CA ASN A 214 0.46 14.56 -3.81
C ASN A 214 1.78 13.96 -3.27
N GLY A 215 1.68 12.75 -2.72
CA GLY A 215 2.78 12.01 -2.14
C GLY A 215 2.49 10.51 -2.13
N ALA A 216 3.49 9.74 -1.72
CA ALA A 216 3.38 8.30 -1.55
C ALA A 216 3.50 7.94 -0.08
N ASN A 217 2.76 6.93 0.34
CA ASN A 217 2.86 6.40 1.70
C ASN A 217 3.99 5.39 1.76
N PHE A 218 4.82 5.51 2.79
CA PHE A 218 5.90 4.60 3.12
C PHE A 218 5.80 4.15 4.57
N ALA A 219 6.27 2.94 4.84
CA ALA A 219 6.57 2.47 6.18
C ALA A 219 8.07 2.20 6.31
N PHE A 220 8.65 2.51 7.46
CA PHE A 220 10.09 2.47 7.71
C PHE A 220 10.47 1.32 8.63
N PHE A 221 11.77 1.00 8.72
CA PHE A 221 12.25 -0.15 9.51
C PHE A 221 12.11 0.02 11.02
N ASP A 222 11.94 1.24 11.52
CA ASP A 222 11.60 1.53 12.92
C ASP A 222 10.09 1.45 13.21
N GLY A 223 9.27 1.20 12.19
CA GLY A 223 7.82 1.04 12.29
C GLY A 223 7.00 2.31 12.04
N HIS A 224 7.61 3.49 11.94
CA HIS A 224 6.82 4.68 11.61
C HIS A 224 6.35 4.64 10.15
N CYS A 225 5.26 5.35 9.87
CA CYS A 225 4.73 5.51 8.52
C CYS A 225 4.45 6.97 8.24
N GLU A 226 4.79 7.41 7.03
CA GLU A 226 4.57 8.79 6.62
C GLU A 226 4.22 8.88 5.13
N ASN A 227 3.62 10.01 4.77
CA ASN A 227 3.33 10.38 3.39
C ASN A 227 4.42 11.34 2.90
N VAL A 228 5.35 10.83 2.10
CA VAL A 228 6.44 11.63 1.52
C VAL A 228 5.95 12.31 0.25
N LYS A 229 6.16 13.63 0.14
CA LYS A 229 5.70 14.42 -1.01
C LYS A 229 6.52 14.15 -2.24
N GLU A 230 5.89 14.35 -3.41
CA GLU A 230 6.54 14.21 -4.73
C GLU A 230 7.88 14.97 -4.85
N THR A 231 8.00 16.12 -4.18
CA THR A 231 9.22 16.95 -4.16
C THR A 231 10.37 16.34 -3.39
N ASP A 232 10.05 15.54 -2.37
CA ASP A 232 11.02 15.10 -1.35
C ASP A 232 11.45 13.64 -1.57
N LEU A 233 10.73 12.91 -2.44
CA LEU A 233 10.98 11.51 -2.81
C LEU A 233 12.45 11.22 -3.18
N LYS A 234 13.09 12.10 -3.96
CA LYS A 234 14.50 11.91 -4.37
C LYS A 234 15.48 12.29 -3.25
N SER A 235 15.23 13.37 -2.52
CA SER A 235 16.16 13.85 -1.50
C SER A 235 16.14 13.00 -0.24
N GLU A 236 14.98 12.49 0.15
CA GLU A 236 14.80 11.75 1.40
C GLU A 236 14.92 10.24 1.20
N LEU A 237 14.34 9.72 0.13
CA LEU A 237 14.23 8.28 -0.11
C LEU A 237 14.95 7.82 -1.38
N ALA A 238 15.72 8.67 -2.05
CA ALA A 238 16.40 8.37 -3.31
C ALA A 238 15.50 7.71 -4.38
N ILE A 239 14.17 7.88 -4.29
CA ILE A 239 13.22 7.36 -5.27
C ILE A 239 13.37 8.19 -6.53
N ARG A 240 13.82 7.56 -7.62
CA ARG A 240 13.99 8.23 -8.92
C ARG A 240 12.78 8.14 -9.82
N TYR A 241 12.01 7.06 -9.68
CA TYR A 241 10.89 6.74 -10.55
C TYR A 241 9.63 6.61 -9.72
N TYR A 242 8.60 7.37 -10.08
CA TYR A 242 7.30 7.28 -9.45
C TYR A 242 6.18 7.48 -10.46
N CYS A 243 4.97 7.14 -10.07
CA CYS A 243 3.77 7.23 -10.87
C CYS A 243 2.77 8.13 -10.15
N LYS A 244 2.18 9.10 -10.87
CA LYS A 244 1.16 10.00 -10.32
C LYS A 244 -0.20 9.33 -10.25
N GLN A 245 -1.13 9.93 -9.51
CA GLN A 245 -2.53 9.48 -9.38
C GLN A 245 -3.26 9.22 -10.71
N LYS A 246 -2.84 9.85 -11.81
CA LYS A 246 -3.37 9.62 -13.18
C LYS A 246 -2.59 8.57 -13.98
N TYR A 247 -1.76 7.78 -13.32
CA TYR A 247 -0.85 6.81 -13.93
C TYR A 247 0.14 7.45 -14.91
N ILE A 248 0.58 8.67 -14.59
CA ILE A 248 1.59 9.38 -15.36
C ILE A 248 2.93 9.06 -14.73
N GLU A 249 3.81 8.42 -15.49
CA GLU A 249 5.17 8.13 -15.03
C GLU A 249 5.98 9.42 -14.96
N VAL A 250 6.78 9.55 -13.90
CA VAL A 250 7.72 10.65 -13.73
C VAL A 250 9.07 10.10 -13.33
N VAL A 251 10.08 10.55 -14.06
CA VAL A 251 11.49 10.29 -13.78
C VAL A 251 12.09 11.56 -13.23
N LEU A 252 12.57 11.51 -11.99
CA LEU A 252 13.32 12.60 -11.39
C LEU A 252 14.75 12.59 -11.96
N PRO A 253 15.36 13.78 -12.17
CA PRO A 253 16.71 13.91 -12.70
C PRO A 253 17.76 13.35 -11.73
#